data_AF-A0A954RT62-F1
#
_entry.id   AF-A0A954RT62-F1
#
_cell.length_a   1.000
_cell.length_b   1.000
_cell.length_c   1.000
_cell.angle_alpha   90.00
_cell.angle_beta   90.00
_cell.angle_gamma   90.00
#
_symmetry.space_group_name_H-M   'P 1'
#
loop_
_entity.id
_entity.type
_entity.pdbx_description
1 polymer ?
#
loop_
_entity_poly.entity_id
_entity_poly.type
_entity_poly.pdbx_seq_one_letter_code
_entity_poly.pdbx_strand_id
1 'polypeptide(L)'
;MAHLVVNAVRFGAGHPYVYGLVPMFDLDEESNIPTCFSTFLILFCSVLTGVIAIFKRQHRAPYAGRWTALAWILVYLAVDEASAIHELLSLPAQQMFDARGPLYYAWVVPGAAFVLLFAVAFGKFVLHLPARTRRLFATAAIIFLVAALGIEMLGGWQNSLHGRNNITYRLIAMVEEALEMAGMLLFAYALLDYISVHIEQVSFRVDAQGKSSQSN
;
A
#
# COMPACT_ATOMS: atom_id res chain seq x y z
N MET A 1 17.63 9.89 6.64
CA MET A 1 18.62 10.79 7.28
C MET A 1 18.13 11.30 8.64
N ALA A 2 16.93 11.89 8.78
CA ALA A 2 16.40 12.36 10.08
C ALA A 2 16.28 11.23 11.14
N HIS A 3 15.88 10.03 10.73
CA HIS A 3 15.79 8.84 11.58
C HIS A 3 17.12 8.39 12.22
N LEU A 4 18.26 8.69 11.58
CA LEU A 4 19.60 8.32 12.09
C LEU A 4 20.03 9.23 13.25
N VAL A 5 19.70 10.52 13.19
CA VAL A 5 20.04 11.50 14.22
C VAL A 5 19.21 11.26 15.48
N VAL A 6 17.92 10.94 15.32
CA VAL A 6 17.01 10.69 16.45
C VAL A 6 17.41 9.43 17.23
N ASN A 7 17.78 8.35 16.53
CA ASN A 7 18.21 7.10 17.19
C ASN A 7 19.61 7.18 17.80
N ALA A 8 20.55 7.94 17.20
CA ALA A 8 21.88 8.17 17.78
C ALA A 8 21.80 8.94 19.11
N VAL A 9 20.90 9.92 19.22
CA VAL A 9 20.69 10.68 20.46
C VAL A 9 20.02 9.82 21.55
N ARG A 10 19.11 8.91 21.17
CA ARG A 10 18.43 7.99 22.10
C ARG A 10 19.42 7.05 22.82
N PHE A 11 20.41 6.53 22.11
CA PHE A 11 21.43 5.63 22.69
C PHE A 11 22.63 6.37 23.31
N GLY A 12 22.93 7.59 22.85
CA GLY A 12 24.06 8.38 23.37
C GLY A 12 23.78 9.16 24.65
N ALA A 13 22.55 9.60 24.89
CA ALA A 13 22.25 10.60 25.93
C ALA A 13 21.39 10.10 27.11
N GLY A 14 20.89 8.85 27.08
CA GLY A 14 20.15 8.27 28.21
C GLY A 14 18.84 8.99 28.60
N HIS A 15 18.34 9.89 27.76
CA HIS A 15 17.10 10.63 28.00
C HIS A 15 15.92 9.96 27.27
N PRO A 16 14.95 9.37 28.00
CA PRO A 16 13.81 8.66 27.41
C PRO A 16 12.79 9.57 26.69
N TYR A 17 12.92 10.89 26.78
CA TYR A 17 12.04 11.85 26.11
C TYR A 17 12.83 12.98 25.48
N VAL A 18 13.20 12.80 24.21
CA VAL A 18 13.65 13.91 23.36
C VAL A 18 12.46 14.34 22.49
N TYR A 19 11.68 15.28 23.03
CA TYR A 19 10.76 16.19 22.33
C TYR A 19 9.66 15.60 21.42
N GLY A 20 9.18 14.37 21.64
CA GLY A 20 8.01 13.87 20.89
C GLY A 20 8.23 13.74 19.37
N LEU A 21 9.49 13.73 18.92
CA LEU A 21 9.89 13.47 17.54
C LEU A 21 10.13 11.98 17.27
N VAL A 22 10.28 11.18 18.33
CA VAL A 22 10.42 9.71 18.25
C VAL A 22 9.14 9.05 17.72
N PRO A 23 7.92 9.39 18.17
CA PRO A 23 6.67 8.83 17.62
C PRO A 23 6.39 9.19 16.16
N MET A 24 6.86 10.35 15.69
CA MET A 24 6.60 10.79 14.30
C MET A 24 7.39 10.01 13.24
N PHE A 25 8.42 9.26 13.66
CA PHE A 25 9.29 8.48 12.79
C PHE A 25 9.54 7.05 13.31
N ASP A 26 8.84 6.59 14.35
CA ASP A 26 8.91 5.19 14.79
C ASP A 26 8.04 4.39 13.82
N LEU A 27 8.71 3.63 12.95
CA LEU A 27 8.14 2.75 11.92
C LEU A 27 7.12 1.73 12.52
N ASP A 28 7.21 1.47 13.83
CA ASP A 28 6.37 0.53 14.60
C ASP A 28 5.08 1.18 15.18
N GLU A 29 4.81 2.47 14.95
CA GLU A 29 3.57 3.18 15.37
C GLU A 29 2.81 3.78 14.17
N GLU A 30 1.57 3.33 13.93
CA GLU A 30 0.69 3.62 12.78
C GLU A 30 0.18 5.08 12.65
N SER A 31 0.78 6.02 13.38
CA SER A 31 0.52 7.46 13.25
C SER A 31 1.83 8.22 13.01
N ASN A 32 2.66 7.67 12.13
CA ASN A 32 3.97 8.19 11.75
C ASN A 32 3.98 8.74 10.31
N ILE A 33 5.03 9.49 9.98
CA ILE A 33 5.23 10.09 8.65
C ILE A 33 5.31 9.04 7.52
N PRO A 34 5.96 7.87 7.70
CA PRO A 34 5.97 6.76 6.74
C PRO A 34 4.59 6.24 6.35
N THR A 35 3.72 5.86 7.30
CA THR A 35 2.34 5.38 7.03
C THR A 35 1.53 6.44 6.30
N CYS A 36 1.71 7.71 6.66
CA CYS A 36 1.08 8.84 5.97
C CYS A 36 1.54 8.92 4.49
N PHE A 37 2.84 8.77 4.23
CA PHE A 37 3.39 8.74 2.87
C PHE A 37 2.88 7.54 2.07
N SER A 38 2.91 6.33 2.64
CA SER A 38 2.39 5.10 2.01
C SER A 38 0.90 5.22 1.69
N THR A 39 0.09 5.71 2.62
CA THR A 39 -1.34 6.00 2.42
C THR A 39 -1.55 6.95 1.24
N PHE A 40 -0.85 8.08 1.20
CA PHE A 40 -0.96 9.04 0.10
C PHE A 40 -0.50 8.44 -1.24
N LEU A 41 0.55 7.63 -1.23
CA LEU A 41 1.05 6.96 -2.43
C LEU A 41 0.03 5.96 -2.99
N ILE A 42 -0.62 5.17 -2.12
CA ILE A 42 -1.67 4.24 -2.52
C ILE A 42 -2.89 5.01 -3.06
N LEU A 43 -3.32 6.09 -2.38
CA LEU A 43 -4.39 6.97 -2.86
C LEU A 43 -4.05 7.60 -4.22
N PHE A 44 -2.81 8.04 -4.40
CA PHE A 44 -2.35 8.56 -5.69
C PHE A 44 -2.45 7.51 -6.80
N CYS A 45 -2.01 6.27 -6.53
CA CYS A 45 -2.19 5.15 -7.45
C CYS A 45 -3.67 4.87 -7.73
N SER A 46 -4.54 4.97 -6.73
CA SER A 46 -5.98 4.82 -6.88
C SER A 46 -6.56 5.88 -7.83
N VAL A 47 -6.18 7.15 -7.66
CA VAL A 47 -6.61 8.26 -8.53
C VAL A 47 -6.14 8.03 -9.97
N LEU A 48 -4.87 7.70 -10.19
CA LEU A 48 -4.33 7.40 -11.53
C LEU A 48 -5.08 6.23 -12.19
N THR A 49 -5.33 5.17 -11.43
CA THR A 49 -6.12 4.01 -11.88
C THR A 49 -7.55 4.42 -12.23
N GLY A 50 -8.16 5.31 -11.44
CA GLY A 50 -9.48 5.90 -11.68
C GLY A 50 -9.53 6.71 -12.97
N VAL A 51 -8.50 7.52 -13.27
CA VAL A 51 -8.36 8.26 -14.54
C VAL A 51 -8.33 7.28 -15.72
N ILE A 52 -7.52 6.22 -15.64
CA ILE A 52 -7.48 5.17 -16.66
C ILE A 52 -8.84 4.49 -16.80
N ALA A 53 -9.53 4.20 -15.70
CA ALA A 53 -10.84 3.58 -15.70
C ALA A 53 -11.89 4.44 -16.43
N ILE A 54 -11.92 5.75 -16.16
CA ILE A 54 -12.82 6.70 -16.82
C ILE A 54 -12.53 6.75 -18.32
N PHE A 55 -11.25 6.88 -18.70
CA PHE A 55 -10.83 6.88 -20.10
C PHE A 55 -11.27 5.61 -20.84
N LYS A 56 -11.06 4.43 -20.23
CA LYS A 56 -11.47 3.14 -20.79
C LYS A 56 -12.99 3.02 -20.94
N ARG A 57 -13.76 3.53 -19.98
CA ARG A 57 -15.24 3.54 -20.06
C ARG A 57 -15.75 4.42 -21.20
N GLN A 58 -15.21 5.64 -21.33
CA GLN A 58 -15.58 6.58 -22.38
C GLN A 58 -15.35 6.00 -23.78
N HIS A 59 -14.26 5.25 -23.97
CA HIS A 59 -13.92 4.61 -25.23
C HIS A 59 -14.51 3.20 -25.40
N ARG A 60 -15.40 2.76 -24.49
CA ARG A 60 -16.01 1.42 -24.47
C ARG A 60 -14.96 0.29 -24.61
N ALA A 61 -13.78 0.52 -24.05
CA ALA A 61 -12.66 -0.40 -24.15
C ALA A 61 -12.88 -1.65 -23.26
N PRO A 62 -12.30 -2.80 -23.62
CA PRO A 62 -12.39 -4.00 -22.80
C PRO A 62 -11.82 -3.75 -21.40
N TYR A 63 -12.38 -4.45 -20.41
CA TYR A 63 -11.94 -4.43 -19.01
C TYR A 63 -12.02 -3.08 -18.28
N ALA A 64 -12.78 -2.10 -18.79
CA ALA A 64 -13.03 -0.84 -18.10
C ALA A 64 -13.57 -1.02 -16.66
N GLY A 65 -14.42 -2.03 -16.45
CA GLY A 65 -14.92 -2.38 -15.10
C GLY A 65 -13.83 -2.89 -14.16
N ARG A 66 -12.81 -3.59 -14.67
CA ARG A 66 -11.69 -4.09 -13.84
C ARG A 66 -10.75 -2.96 -13.43
N TRP A 67 -10.52 -1.97 -14.29
CA TRP A 67 -9.82 -0.74 -13.89
C TRP A 67 -10.57 -0.01 -12.77
N THR A 68 -11.90 0.08 -12.82
CA THR A 68 -12.68 0.67 -11.72
C THR A 68 -12.58 -0.15 -10.43
N ALA A 69 -12.69 -1.48 -10.53
CA ALA A 69 -12.54 -2.36 -9.37
C ALA A 69 -11.15 -2.21 -8.73
N LEU A 70 -10.09 -2.13 -9.54
CA LEU A 70 -8.72 -1.92 -9.07
C LEU A 70 -8.57 -0.58 -8.33
N ALA A 71 -9.17 0.50 -8.83
CA ALA A 71 -9.14 1.79 -8.15
C ALA A 71 -9.78 1.71 -6.76
N TRP A 72 -10.94 1.06 -6.63
CA TRP A 72 -11.62 0.86 -5.34
C TRP A 72 -10.85 -0.06 -4.40
N ILE A 73 -10.21 -1.11 -4.92
CA ILE A 73 -9.32 -1.96 -4.10
C ILE A 73 -8.17 -1.13 -3.54
N LEU A 74 -7.57 -0.24 -4.33
CA LEU A 74 -6.52 0.66 -3.84
C LEU A 74 -7.05 1.67 -2.80
N VAL A 75 -8.28 2.17 -2.93
CA VAL A 75 -8.90 2.99 -1.86
C VAL A 75 -9.01 2.18 -0.57
N TYR A 76 -9.50 0.94 -0.66
CA TYR A 76 -9.59 0.05 0.50
C TYR A 76 -8.20 -0.18 1.13
N LEU A 77 -7.18 -0.46 0.32
CA LEU A 77 -5.80 -0.65 0.81
C LEU A 77 -5.25 0.63 1.46
N ALA A 78 -5.57 1.82 0.96
CA ALA A 78 -5.15 3.06 1.60
C ALA A 78 -5.86 3.29 2.96
N VAL A 79 -7.12 2.87 3.08
CA VAL A 79 -7.87 2.94 4.35
C VAL A 79 -7.30 1.93 5.35
N ASP A 80 -6.99 0.73 4.87
CA ASP A 80 -6.34 -0.31 5.66
C ASP A 80 -4.98 0.17 6.17
N GLU A 81 -4.12 0.71 5.30
CA GLU A 81 -2.82 1.30 5.69
C GLU A 81 -2.98 2.40 6.75
N ALA A 82 -3.95 3.30 6.59
CA ALA A 82 -4.16 4.42 7.51
C ALA A 82 -4.77 4.02 8.87
N SER A 83 -5.37 2.84 8.96
CA SER A 83 -6.13 2.39 10.14
C SER A 83 -5.68 1.02 10.68
N ALA A 84 -4.65 0.45 10.06
CA ALA A 84 -4.16 -0.92 10.18
C ALA A 84 -5.25 -1.96 10.47
N ILE A 85 -6.24 -2.03 9.59
CA ILE A 85 -7.36 -2.97 9.77
C ILE A 85 -6.85 -4.42 9.73
N HIS A 86 -5.82 -4.71 8.95
CA HIS A 86 -5.19 -6.03 8.91
C HIS A 86 -4.54 -6.43 10.24
N GLU A 87 -4.03 -5.49 11.06
CA GLU A 87 -3.57 -5.82 12.41
C GLU A 87 -4.72 -6.31 13.31
N LEU A 88 -5.90 -5.69 13.20
CA LEU A 88 -7.10 -6.13 13.94
C LEU A 88 -7.54 -7.55 13.55
N LEU A 89 -7.27 -7.97 12.31
CA LEU A 89 -7.55 -9.32 11.83
C LEU A 89 -6.57 -10.37 12.37
N SER A 90 -5.40 -9.95 12.85
CA SER A 90 -4.40 -10.88 13.40
C SER A 90 -4.88 -11.58 14.65
N LEU A 91 -5.54 -10.88 15.58
CA LEU A 91 -6.05 -11.47 16.82
C LEU A 91 -7.05 -12.62 16.60
N PRO A 92 -8.15 -12.44 15.83
CA PRO A 92 -9.09 -13.53 15.58
C PRO A 92 -8.46 -14.65 14.74
N ALA A 93 -7.61 -14.32 13.76
CA ALA A 93 -6.92 -15.35 12.97
C ALA A 93 -5.95 -16.18 13.84
N GLN A 94 -5.24 -15.56 14.77
CA GLN A 94 -4.33 -16.26 15.68
C GLN A 94 -5.09 -17.24 16.59
N GLN A 95 -6.26 -16.84 17.09
CA GLN A 95 -7.13 -17.69 17.91
C GLN A 95 -7.74 -18.85 17.12
N MET A 96 -8.11 -18.63 15.85
CA MET A 96 -8.71 -19.67 15.01
C MET A 96 -7.71 -20.72 14.53
N PHE A 97 -6.45 -20.32 14.26
CA PHE A 97 -5.45 -21.19 13.64
C PHE A 97 -4.34 -21.66 14.59
N ASP A 98 -4.41 -21.33 15.90
CA ASP A 98 -3.32 -21.52 16.89
C ASP A 98 -1.96 -21.08 16.31
N ALA A 99 -1.98 -19.92 15.64
CA ALA A 99 -0.86 -19.46 14.84
C ALA A 99 0.32 -19.03 15.72
N ARG A 100 1.47 -19.70 15.57
CA ARG A 100 2.73 -19.43 16.31
C ARG A 100 3.89 -19.26 15.33
N GLY A 101 4.95 -18.57 15.77
CA GLY A 101 6.19 -18.43 14.98
C GLY A 101 6.02 -17.53 13.75
N PRO A 102 6.29 -17.98 12.51
CA PRO A 102 6.18 -17.14 11.30
C PRO A 102 4.78 -16.59 11.01
N LEU A 103 3.73 -17.21 11.57
CA LEU A 103 2.34 -16.74 11.47
C LEU A 103 1.91 -15.94 12.70
N TYR A 104 2.87 -15.36 13.44
CA TYR A 104 2.58 -14.54 14.60
C TYR A 104 1.61 -13.40 14.26
N TYR A 105 1.80 -12.78 13.09
CA TYR A 105 0.84 -11.89 12.45
C TYR A 105 -0.10 -12.71 11.56
N ALA A 106 -1.17 -13.24 12.17
CA ALA A 106 -2.00 -14.24 11.51
C ALA A 106 -2.85 -13.67 10.35
N TRP A 107 -2.91 -12.35 10.16
CA TRP A 107 -3.57 -11.73 9.01
C TRP A 107 -2.94 -12.12 7.66
N VAL A 108 -1.69 -12.60 7.65
CA VAL A 108 -1.03 -13.16 6.46
C VAL A 108 -1.88 -14.25 5.80
N VAL A 109 -2.67 -15.00 6.58
CA VAL A 109 -3.57 -16.05 6.04
C VAL A 109 -4.72 -15.44 5.21
N PRO A 110 -5.58 -14.55 5.75
CA PRO A 110 -6.59 -13.86 4.93
C PRO A 110 -5.96 -12.99 3.83
N GLY A 111 -4.80 -12.37 4.07
CA GLY A 111 -4.04 -11.62 3.07
C GLY A 111 -3.63 -12.48 1.86
N ALA A 112 -3.02 -13.64 2.10
CA ALA A 112 -2.63 -14.58 1.04
C ALA A 112 -3.86 -15.11 0.27
N ALA A 113 -4.96 -15.40 0.96
CA ALA A 113 -6.22 -15.81 0.32
C ALA A 113 -6.77 -14.70 -0.59
N PHE A 114 -6.75 -13.44 -0.13
CA PHE A 114 -7.15 -12.28 -0.93
C PHE A 114 -6.26 -12.13 -2.18
N VAL A 115 -4.95 -12.28 -2.04
CA VAL A 115 -3.98 -12.19 -3.16
C VAL A 115 -4.24 -13.28 -4.20
N LEU A 116 -4.52 -14.52 -3.78
CA LEU A 116 -4.87 -15.62 -4.68
C LEU A 116 -6.17 -15.32 -5.45
N LEU A 117 -7.21 -14.87 -4.75
CA LEU A 117 -8.48 -14.48 -5.37
C LEU A 117 -8.27 -13.34 -6.37
N PHE A 118 -7.50 -12.33 -5.98
CA PHE A 118 -7.14 -11.19 -6.82
C PHE A 118 -6.39 -11.65 -8.08
N ALA A 119 -5.39 -12.52 -7.95
CA ALA A 119 -4.62 -13.05 -9.08
C ALA A 119 -5.52 -13.83 -10.07
N VAL A 120 -6.48 -14.62 -9.59
CA VAL A 120 -7.43 -15.33 -10.45
C VAL A 120 -8.39 -14.35 -11.14
N ALA A 121 -8.96 -13.40 -10.39
CA ALA A 121 -9.93 -12.44 -10.91
C ALA A 121 -9.32 -11.44 -11.91
N PHE A 122 -8.09 -10.98 -11.64
CA PHE A 122 -7.39 -9.98 -12.45
C PHE A 122 -6.36 -10.57 -13.41
N GLY A 123 -6.05 -11.86 -13.35
CA GLY A 123 -5.01 -12.49 -14.19
C GLY A 123 -5.24 -12.28 -15.69
N LYS A 124 -6.46 -12.56 -16.18
CA LYS A 124 -6.82 -12.30 -17.60
C LYS A 124 -6.72 -10.82 -17.97
N PHE A 125 -6.96 -9.92 -17.02
CA PHE A 125 -6.84 -8.48 -17.23
C PHE A 125 -5.38 -8.04 -17.35
N VAL A 126 -4.53 -8.47 -16.42
CA VAL A 126 -3.10 -8.17 -16.44
C VAL A 126 -2.44 -8.74 -17.70
N LEU A 127 -2.83 -9.94 -18.12
CA LEU A 127 -2.33 -10.55 -19.37
C LEU A 127 -2.73 -9.78 -20.62
N HIS A 128 -3.86 -9.06 -20.60
CA HIS A 128 -4.33 -8.23 -21.70
C HIS A 128 -3.61 -6.87 -21.78
N LEU A 129 -2.90 -6.44 -20.74
CA LEU A 129 -2.17 -5.19 -20.76
C LEU A 129 -0.98 -5.25 -21.74
N PRO A 130 -0.55 -4.09 -22.29
CA PRO A 130 0.68 -3.99 -23.08
C PRO A 130 1.87 -4.63 -22.35
N ALA A 131 2.77 -5.27 -23.09
CA ALA A 131 3.84 -6.08 -22.52
C ALA A 131 4.72 -5.32 -21.51
N ARG A 132 4.95 -4.02 -21.75
CA ARG A 132 5.69 -3.13 -20.85
C ARG A 132 4.95 -2.93 -19.52
N THR A 133 3.70 -2.47 -19.56
CA THR A 133 2.85 -2.27 -18.37
C THR A 133 2.67 -3.55 -17.58
N ARG A 134 2.46 -4.68 -18.27
CA ARG A 134 2.33 -6.00 -17.64
C ARG A 134 3.56 -6.38 -16.82
N ARG A 135 4.76 -6.18 -17.36
CA ARG A 135 6.02 -6.47 -16.64
C ARG A 135 6.21 -5.55 -15.44
N LEU A 136 5.91 -4.27 -15.60
CA LEU A 136 6.01 -3.30 -14.50
C LEU A 136 5.03 -3.63 -13.37
N PHE A 137 3.77 -3.93 -13.70
CA PHE A 137 2.76 -4.34 -12.72
C PHE A 137 3.16 -5.63 -12.01
N ALA A 138 3.64 -6.63 -12.74
CA ALA A 138 4.09 -7.89 -12.14
C ALA A 138 5.28 -7.67 -11.21
N THR A 139 6.25 -6.85 -11.62
CA THR A 139 7.44 -6.54 -10.80
C THR A 139 7.05 -5.78 -9.54
N ALA A 140 6.20 -4.76 -9.67
CA ALA A 140 5.68 -3.99 -8.53
C ALA A 140 4.92 -4.88 -7.54
N ALA A 141 4.03 -5.75 -8.05
CA ALA A 141 3.28 -6.68 -7.22
C ALA A 141 4.19 -7.70 -6.52
N ILE A 142 5.21 -8.24 -7.19
CA ILE A 142 6.15 -9.17 -6.55
C ILE A 142 6.93 -8.47 -5.43
N ILE A 143 7.45 -7.26 -5.67
CA ILE A 143 8.19 -6.51 -4.65
C ILE A 143 7.29 -6.24 -3.43
N PHE A 144 6.07 -5.76 -3.66
CA PHE A 144 5.11 -5.46 -2.61
C PHE A 144 4.71 -6.72 -1.82
N LEU A 145 4.33 -7.81 -2.50
CA LEU A 145 3.89 -9.05 -1.86
C LEU A 145 5.01 -9.76 -1.09
N VAL A 146 6.24 -9.70 -1.60
CA VAL A 146 7.41 -10.25 -0.88
C VAL A 146 7.65 -9.49 0.41
N ALA A 147 7.46 -8.17 0.42
CA ALA A 147 7.54 -7.38 1.64
C ALA A 147 6.39 -7.71 2.59
N ALA A 148 5.15 -7.44 2.16
CA ALA A 148 3.93 -7.53 2.96
C ALA A 148 3.64 -8.94 3.51
N LEU A 149 4.03 -10.01 2.81
CA LEU A 149 3.81 -11.37 3.29
C LEU A 149 5.12 -12.03 3.73
N GLY A 150 6.20 -11.86 2.97
CA GLY A 150 7.44 -12.59 3.21
C GLY A 150 8.27 -11.99 4.34
N ILE A 151 8.57 -10.69 4.26
CA ILE A 151 9.38 -9.99 5.26
C ILE A 151 8.60 -9.84 6.56
N GLU A 152 7.28 -9.61 6.49
CA GLU A 152 6.45 -9.55 7.68
C GLU A 152 6.43 -10.88 8.45
N MET A 153 6.29 -12.02 7.76
CA MET A 153 6.40 -13.35 8.40
C MET A 153 7.78 -13.55 9.08
N LEU A 154 8.84 -13.02 8.47
CA LEU A 154 10.19 -13.04 9.05
C LEU A 154 10.26 -12.15 10.31
N GLY A 155 9.65 -10.96 10.27
CA GLY A 155 9.52 -10.05 11.40
C GLY A 155 8.71 -10.67 12.55
N GLY A 156 7.58 -11.30 12.24
CA GLY A 156 6.73 -12.03 13.18
C GLY A 156 7.45 -13.20 13.84
N TRP A 157 8.23 -13.97 13.09
CA TRP A 157 9.07 -15.03 13.65
C TRP A 157 10.12 -14.47 14.62
N GLN A 158 10.83 -13.41 14.22
CA GLN A 158 11.84 -12.77 15.07
C GLN A 158 11.22 -12.19 16.36
N ASN A 159 10.04 -11.57 16.25
CA ASN A 159 9.28 -11.05 17.39
C ASN A 159 8.86 -12.17 18.34
N SER A 160 8.39 -13.31 17.83
CA SER A 160 7.97 -14.45 18.65
C SER A 160 9.11 -15.04 19.51
N LEU A 161 10.36 -14.90 19.06
CA LEU A 161 11.54 -15.46 19.73
C LEU A 161 12.23 -14.45 20.67
N HIS A 162 12.29 -13.17 20.28
CA HIS A 162 13.13 -12.17 20.95
C HIS A 162 12.38 -10.92 21.43
N GLY A 163 11.07 -10.83 21.18
CA GLY A 163 10.22 -9.67 21.45
C GLY A 163 10.51 -8.46 20.54
N ARG A 164 9.60 -7.47 20.57
CA ARG A 164 9.67 -6.26 19.72
C ARG A 164 10.83 -5.32 20.03
N ASN A 165 11.34 -5.30 21.26
CA ASN A 165 12.45 -4.42 21.68
C ASN A 165 13.83 -4.95 21.24
N ASN A 166 13.96 -5.31 19.97
CA ASN A 166 15.18 -5.82 19.36
C ASN A 166 15.52 -4.99 18.11
N ILE A 167 16.78 -4.55 17.99
CA ILE A 167 17.26 -3.82 16.82
C ILE A 167 17.08 -4.61 15.51
N THR A 168 17.19 -5.94 15.59
CA THR A 168 17.00 -6.85 14.46
C THR A 168 15.57 -6.77 13.92
N TYR A 169 14.57 -6.78 14.82
CA TYR A 169 13.16 -6.64 14.43
C TYR A 169 12.91 -5.29 13.75
N ARG A 170 13.43 -4.19 14.34
CA ARG A 170 13.30 -2.84 13.75
C ARG A 170 13.96 -2.72 12.36
N LEU A 171 15.09 -3.40 12.14
CA LEU A 171 15.74 -3.42 10.82
C LEU A 171 14.93 -4.23 9.80
N ILE A 172 14.30 -5.34 10.22
CA ILE A 172 13.42 -6.14 9.35
C ILE A 172 12.20 -5.30 8.94
N ALA A 173 11.51 -4.68 9.89
CA ALA A 173 10.37 -3.80 9.63
C ALA A 173 10.74 -2.62 8.71
N MET A 174 11.92 -2.01 8.91
CA MET A 174 12.38 -0.95 8.02
C MET A 174 12.57 -1.44 6.57
N VAL A 175 13.09 -2.66 6.37
CA VAL A 175 13.27 -3.24 5.04
C VAL A 175 11.92 -3.58 4.41
N GLU A 176 11.00 -4.10 5.21
CA GLU A 176 9.63 -4.39 4.81
C GLU A 176 8.95 -3.15 4.24
N GLU A 177 8.80 -2.09 5.04
CA GLU A 177 8.15 -0.85 4.63
C GLU A 177 8.82 -0.21 3.41
N ALA A 178 10.17 -0.22 3.36
CA ALA A 178 10.91 0.33 2.24
C ALA A 178 10.60 -0.41 0.93
N LEU A 179 10.46 -1.74 0.99
CA LEU A 179 10.11 -2.55 -0.17
C LEU A 179 8.65 -2.35 -0.58
N GLU A 180 7.72 -2.25 0.37
CA GLU A 180 6.31 -1.93 0.07
C GLU A 180 6.17 -0.59 -0.66
N MET A 181 6.81 0.45 -0.11
CA MET A 181 6.86 1.77 -0.75
C MET A 181 7.52 1.71 -2.14
N ALA A 182 8.62 0.96 -2.29
CA ALA A 182 9.28 0.79 -3.59
C ALA A 182 8.37 0.08 -4.62
N GLY A 183 7.64 -0.95 -4.19
CA GLY A 183 6.64 -1.64 -5.01
C GLY A 183 5.54 -0.69 -5.47
N MET A 184 4.98 0.11 -4.55
CA MET A 184 3.94 1.09 -4.87
C MET A 184 4.43 2.25 -5.74
N LEU A 185 5.68 2.71 -5.56
CA LEU A 185 6.30 3.71 -6.45
C LEU A 185 6.47 3.17 -7.87
N LEU A 186 6.93 1.92 -8.01
CA LEU A 186 7.03 1.28 -9.31
C LEU A 186 5.66 1.10 -9.97
N PHE A 187 4.62 0.80 -9.19
CA PHE A 187 3.25 0.74 -9.66
C PHE A 187 2.74 2.11 -10.12
N ALA A 188 2.99 3.18 -9.36
CA ALA A 188 2.67 4.55 -9.74
C ALA A 188 3.36 4.95 -11.06
N TYR A 189 4.66 4.63 -11.19
CA TYR A 189 5.41 4.82 -12.43
C TYR A 189 4.74 4.07 -13.60
N ALA A 190 4.34 2.81 -13.40
CA ALA A 190 3.70 2.01 -14.43
C ALA A 190 2.34 2.59 -14.88
N LEU A 191 1.57 3.16 -13.95
CA LEU A 191 0.31 3.85 -14.26
C LEU A 191 0.56 5.14 -15.06
N LEU A 192 1.55 5.94 -14.67
CA LEU A 192 1.94 7.16 -15.39
C LEU A 192 2.48 6.84 -16.79
N ASP A 193 3.32 5.82 -16.93
CA ASP A 193 3.81 5.29 -18.22
C ASP A 193 2.65 4.81 -19.09
N TYR A 194 1.64 4.15 -18.50
CA TYR A 194 0.44 3.76 -19.23
C TYR A 194 -0.35 4.97 -19.75
N ILE A 195 -0.56 5.97 -18.89
CA ILE A 195 -1.30 7.20 -19.22
C ILE A 195 -0.56 7.96 -20.32
N SER A 196 0.75 8.19 -20.18
CA SER A 196 1.53 8.98 -21.14
C SER A 196 1.57 8.37 -22.55
N VAL A 197 1.48 7.04 -22.65
CA VAL A 197 1.51 6.33 -23.94
C VAL A 197 0.12 6.18 -24.55
N HIS A 198 -0.96 6.09 -23.76
CA HIS A 198 -2.29 5.71 -24.25
C HIS A 198 -3.37 6.78 -24.10
N ILE A 199 -3.10 7.86 -23.40
CA ILE A 199 -4.06 8.94 -23.14
C ILE A 199 -3.44 10.25 -23.61
N GLU A 200 -3.88 10.72 -24.78
CA GLU A 200 -3.33 11.94 -25.40
C GLU A 200 -3.71 13.21 -24.64
N GLN A 201 -4.92 13.28 -24.09
CA GLN A 201 -5.40 14.44 -23.35
C GLN A 201 -6.27 14.03 -22.16
N VAL A 202 -6.02 14.66 -21.01
CA VAL A 202 -6.89 14.61 -19.82
C VAL A 202 -7.57 15.96 -19.69
N SER A 203 -8.88 16.03 -19.92
CA SER A 203 -9.68 17.26 -19.76
C SER A 203 -10.65 17.13 -18.59
N PHE A 204 -10.69 18.14 -17.73
CA PHE A 204 -11.64 18.23 -16.63
C PHE A 204 -12.72 19.25 -17.01
N ARG A 205 -13.98 18.82 -17.06
CA ARG A 205 -15.12 19.73 -17.18
C ARG A 205 -15.73 19.92 -15.80
N VAL A 206 -15.68 21.13 -15.29
CA VAL A 206 -16.38 21.54 -14.08
C VAL A 206 -17.65 22.27 -14.52
N ASP A 207 -18.77 21.57 -14.58
CA ASP A 207 -20.07 22.19 -14.80
C ASP A 207 -20.53 22.82 -13.47
N ALA A 208 -20.28 24.12 -13.32
CA ALA A 208 -20.92 24.90 -12.27
C ALA A 208 -22.38 25.12 -12.67
N GLN A 209 -23.30 24.34 -12.10
CA GLN A 209 -24.73 24.66 -12.20
C GLN A 209 -25.03 25.91 -11.38
N GLY A 210 -24.82 27.09 -11.98
CA GLY A 210 -25.37 28.34 -11.50
C GLY A 210 -26.89 28.30 -11.69
N LYS A 211 -27.64 28.22 -10.59
CA LYS A 211 -29.09 28.50 -10.59
C LYS A 211 -29.28 29.93 -11.11
N SER A 212 -29.63 30.08 -12.39
CA SER A 212 -30.20 31.32 -12.88
C SER A 212 -31.58 31.49 -12.24
N SER A 213 -31.66 32.28 -11.17
CA SER A 213 -32.94 32.76 -10.67
C SER A 213 -33.58 33.59 -11.79
N GLN A 214 -34.63 33.06 -12.42
CA GLN A 214 -35.56 33.89 -13.15
C GLN A 214 -36.31 34.73 -12.11
N SER A 215 -36.02 36.02 -12.05
CA SER A 215 -36.93 37.01 -11.48
C SER A 215 -37.71 37.64 -12.63
N ASN A 216 -39.01 37.37 -12.65
CA ASN A 216 -40.01 38.16 -13.38
C ASN A 216 -40.12 39.56 -12.78
#